data_AF-A0A438KJG1-F1
#
_entry.id   AF-A0A438KJG1-F1
#
_cell.length_a   1.000
_cell.length_b   1.000
_cell.length_c   1.000
_cell.angle_alpha   90.00
_cell.angle_beta   90.00
_cell.angle_gamma   90.00
#
_symmetry.space_group_name_H-M   'P 1'
#
loop_
_entity.id
_entity.type
_entity.pdbx_description
1 polymer ?
#
loop_
_entity_poly.entity_id
_entity_poly.type
_entity_poly.pdbx_seq_one_letter_code
_entity_poly.pdbx_strand_id
1 'polypeptide(L)'
;MLHWVYWVVVVVVAGVATFKARGAQVTYDGRSLIIDGHRKILFSGSIHYPRSTPQMWASLIAKAKEGGVDVIQTYVFWNRHEPQPGQYDFNGRYDLAKFIKEIQAQGLYACLRIGPFIESEWSYGGLPFWLHDVHGIVYRTDNEPFKIENEYQNIEAAFNEKGPSYVRWAAKMAVELQTGVPWVMCKQSDAPDPVINTCNGMRCGQTFTGPNSPNKPSMWTENWTSFYEVFGGETYLRSAEDIAFHVALFIARNGSYVNYYMFPYEFSTIIT
;
A
#
# COMPACT_ATOMS: atom_id res chain seq x y z
N MET A 1 57.74 -32.30 37.20
CA MET A 1 56.35 -32.44 37.70
C MET A 1 56.13 -31.29 38.66
N LEU A 2 55.23 -30.31 38.53
CA LEU A 2 54.00 -30.15 37.76
C LEU A 2 53.85 -28.61 37.54
N HIS A 3 53.66 -28.13 36.31
CA HIS A 3 53.21 -26.75 36.07
C HIS A 3 51.69 -26.73 36.11
N TRP A 4 51.10 -25.92 37.01
CA TRP A 4 49.67 -25.69 37.09
C TRP A 4 49.28 -24.58 36.12
N VAL A 5 48.66 -24.96 34.99
CA VAL A 5 48.05 -24.02 34.04
C VAL A 5 46.60 -23.78 34.49
N TYR A 6 46.31 -22.58 34.97
CA TYR A 6 44.94 -22.14 35.25
C TYR A 6 44.24 -21.82 33.92
N TRP A 7 43.26 -22.64 33.55
CA TRP A 7 42.35 -22.35 32.44
C TRP A 7 41.22 -21.45 32.94
N VAL A 8 41.19 -20.20 32.44
CA VAL A 8 40.04 -19.30 32.60
C VAL A 8 38.98 -19.71 31.58
N VAL A 9 37.89 -20.30 32.05
CA VAL A 9 36.71 -20.59 31.22
C VAL A 9 35.88 -19.31 31.13
N VAL A 10 35.88 -18.66 29.96
CA VAL A 10 34.96 -17.56 29.66
C VAL A 10 33.62 -18.17 29.26
N VAL A 11 32.64 -18.16 30.17
CA VAL A 11 31.25 -18.48 29.86
C VAL A 11 30.62 -17.25 29.20
N VAL A 12 30.54 -17.25 27.87
CA VAL A 12 29.71 -16.28 27.14
C VAL A 12 28.26 -16.71 27.33
N VAL A 13 27.57 -16.07 28.27
CA VAL A 13 26.11 -16.14 28.37
C VAL A 13 25.55 -15.35 27.18
N ALA A 14 25.26 -16.06 26.09
CA ALA A 14 24.46 -15.53 25.01
C ALA A 14 23.03 -15.32 25.55
N GLY A 15 22.77 -14.10 26.04
CA GLY A 15 21.42 -13.67 26.37
C GLY A 15 20.57 -13.74 25.10
N VAL A 16 19.69 -14.73 25.01
CA VAL A 16 18.62 -14.72 24.02
C VAL A 16 17.70 -13.58 24.39
N ALA A 17 17.93 -12.41 23.82
CA ALA A 17 16.97 -11.33 23.84
C ALA A 17 15.73 -11.85 23.07
N THR A 18 14.71 -12.25 23.81
CA THR A 18 13.38 -12.46 23.25
C THR A 18 12.89 -11.10 22.76
N PHE A 19 13.11 -10.80 21.49
CA PHE A 19 12.43 -9.71 20.82
C PHE A 19 10.94 -10.07 20.78
N LYS A 20 10.18 -9.58 21.76
CA LYS A 20 8.73 -9.48 21.61
C LYS A 20 8.52 -8.52 20.44
N ALA A 21 7.97 -9.01 19.33
CA ALA A 21 7.43 -8.16 18.28
C ALA A 21 6.30 -7.34 18.91
N ARG A 22 6.65 -6.13 19.38
CA ARG A 22 5.66 -5.14 19.79
C ARG A 22 5.15 -4.54 18.48
N GLY A 23 3.85 -4.63 18.22
CA GLY A 23 3.25 -3.94 17.08
C GLY A 23 3.64 -2.47 17.17
N ALA A 24 4.27 -1.94 16.13
CA ALA A 24 4.69 -0.55 16.11
C ALA A 24 3.47 0.35 16.25
N GLN A 25 3.53 1.35 17.13
CA GLN A 25 2.46 2.32 17.24
C GLN A 25 2.54 3.27 16.04
N VAL A 26 1.52 3.28 15.19
CA VAL A 26 1.46 4.16 14.01
C VAL A 26 0.39 5.21 14.25
N THR A 27 0.80 6.47 14.30
CA THR A 27 -0.07 7.65 14.33
C THR A 27 0.38 8.66 13.29
N TYR A 28 -0.22 9.86 13.26
CA TYR A 28 0.19 10.92 12.36
C TYR A 28 -0.06 12.29 12.98
N ASP A 29 0.60 13.29 12.41
CA ASP A 29 0.29 14.70 12.62
C ASP A 29 0.30 15.43 11.27
N GLY A 30 0.16 16.76 11.29
CA GLY A 30 0.20 17.61 10.09
C GLY A 30 1.50 17.52 9.27
N ARG A 31 2.56 16.89 9.79
CA ARG A 31 3.85 16.78 9.11
C ARG A 31 4.10 15.41 8.50
N SER A 32 3.84 14.33 9.24
CA SER A 32 4.20 12.97 8.80
C SER A 32 3.45 11.88 9.55
N LEU A 33 3.57 10.65 9.06
CA LEU A 33 3.36 9.47 9.90
C LEU A 33 4.40 9.44 11.04
N ILE A 34 3.95 8.98 12.20
CA ILE A 34 4.74 8.80 13.41
C ILE A 34 4.73 7.31 13.71
N ILE A 35 5.90 6.68 13.64
CA ILE A 35 6.08 5.24 13.92
C ILE A 35 6.93 5.14 15.18
N ASP A 36 6.39 4.50 16.21
CA ASP A 36 7.01 4.36 17.54
C ASP A 36 7.48 5.70 18.12
N GLY A 37 6.64 6.73 17.99
CA GLY A 37 6.93 8.08 18.49
C GLY A 37 7.88 8.91 17.62
N HIS A 38 8.40 8.35 16.52
CA HIS A 38 9.30 9.06 15.62
C HIS A 38 8.62 9.44 14.31
N ARG A 39 8.68 10.74 13.96
CA ARG A 39 8.29 11.22 12.63
C ARG A 39 9.15 10.58 11.55
N LYS A 40 8.53 10.15 10.45
CA LYS A 40 9.22 9.50 9.32
C LYS A 40 8.90 10.21 8.01
N ILE A 41 9.92 10.36 7.17
CA ILE A 41 9.74 10.50 5.73
C ILE A 41 9.92 9.10 5.16
N LEU A 42 8.89 8.57 4.51
CA LEU A 42 8.86 7.18 4.05
C LEU A 42 8.89 7.12 2.53
N PHE A 43 9.82 6.34 2.00
CA PHE A 43 9.80 5.92 0.61
C PHE A 43 9.14 4.55 0.51
N SER A 44 8.17 4.43 -0.38
CA SER A 44 7.39 3.23 -0.58
C SER A 44 7.53 2.74 -2.03
N GLY A 45 7.42 1.44 -2.24
CA GLY A 45 7.41 0.82 -3.56
C GLY A 45 6.28 -0.17 -3.71
N SER A 46 5.51 -0.08 -4.79
CA SER A 46 4.44 -1.03 -5.06
C SER A 46 4.96 -2.33 -5.66
N ILE A 47 4.67 -3.44 -4.99
CA ILE A 47 4.90 -4.82 -5.46
C ILE A 47 3.61 -5.61 -5.26
N HIS A 48 2.99 -6.02 -6.36
CA HIS A 48 1.74 -6.80 -6.31
C HIS A 48 2.07 -8.30 -6.23
N TYR A 49 1.76 -8.93 -5.09
CA TYR A 49 2.10 -10.33 -4.84
C TYR A 49 1.60 -11.30 -5.94
N PRO A 50 0.40 -11.15 -6.55
CA PRO A 50 -0.07 -12.08 -7.58
C PRO A 50 0.63 -11.94 -8.94
N ARG A 51 1.31 -10.81 -9.15
CA ARG A 51 2.05 -10.51 -10.39
C ARG A 51 3.45 -11.14 -10.41
N SER A 52 3.84 -11.83 -9.34
CA SER A 52 5.10 -12.56 -9.25
C SER A 52 4.87 -13.91 -8.54
N THR A 53 5.88 -14.77 -8.50
CA THR A 53 5.78 -16.05 -7.80
C THR A 53 6.28 -15.94 -6.36
N PRO A 54 5.84 -16.82 -5.45
CA PRO A 54 6.35 -16.85 -4.07
C PRO A 54 7.87 -16.96 -3.96
N GLN A 55 8.52 -17.59 -4.94
CA GLN A 55 9.97 -17.73 -5.01
C GLN A 55 10.67 -16.41 -5.37
N MET A 56 9.99 -15.51 -6.08
CA MET A 56 10.54 -14.20 -6.46
C MET A 56 10.41 -13.16 -5.36
N TRP A 57 9.41 -13.27 -4.48
CA TRP A 57 9.08 -12.22 -3.49
C TRP A 57 10.27 -11.77 -2.66
N ALA A 58 11.03 -12.72 -2.09
CA ALA A 58 12.20 -12.39 -1.28
C ALA A 58 13.21 -11.52 -2.05
N SER A 59 13.52 -11.87 -3.30
CA SER A 59 14.46 -11.12 -4.14
C SER A 59 13.90 -9.75 -4.55
N LEU A 60 12.61 -9.67 -4.89
CA LEU A 60 11.99 -8.41 -5.28
C LEU A 60 11.96 -7.41 -4.10
N ILE A 61 11.60 -7.88 -2.91
CA ILE A 61 11.58 -7.08 -1.69
C ILE A 61 13.01 -6.66 -1.30
N ALA A 62 14.00 -7.54 -1.46
CA ALA A 62 15.40 -7.20 -1.21
C ALA A 62 15.92 -6.10 -2.14
N LYS A 63 15.62 -6.20 -3.45
CA LYS A 63 15.94 -5.15 -4.43
C LYS A 63 15.28 -3.82 -4.08
N ALA A 64 14.02 -3.84 -3.64
CA ALA A 64 13.34 -2.62 -3.19
C ALA A 64 14.02 -2.00 -1.97
N LYS A 65 14.38 -2.83 -0.98
CA LYS A 65 15.13 -2.40 0.20
C LYS A 65 16.48 -1.79 -0.15
N GLU A 66 17.25 -2.44 -1.03
CA GLU A 66 18.54 -1.93 -1.53
C GLU A 66 18.36 -0.61 -2.30
N GLY A 67 17.24 -0.45 -3.00
CA GLY A 67 16.82 0.79 -3.66
C GLY A 67 16.36 1.90 -2.71
N GLY A 68 16.43 1.70 -1.39
CA GLY A 68 16.10 2.72 -0.39
C GLY A 68 14.63 2.84 -0.04
N VAL A 69 13.82 1.80 -0.30
CA VAL A 69 12.41 1.75 0.11
C VAL A 69 12.29 1.31 1.57
N ASP A 70 11.45 2.02 2.33
CA ASP A 70 11.08 1.71 3.71
C ASP A 70 9.80 0.87 3.81
N VAL A 71 8.91 0.99 2.81
CA VAL A 71 7.55 0.42 2.82
C VAL A 71 7.23 -0.31 1.52
N ILE A 72 6.69 -1.52 1.60
CA ILE A 72 6.10 -2.19 0.43
C ILE A 72 4.60 -1.93 0.41
N GLN A 73 4.12 -1.34 -0.68
CA GLN A 73 2.69 -1.15 -0.92
C GLN A 73 2.14 -2.26 -1.80
N THR A 74 0.94 -2.75 -1.48
CA THR A 74 0.27 -3.74 -2.32
C THR A 74 -1.25 -3.62 -2.23
N TYR A 75 -1.94 -3.89 -3.34
CA TYR A 75 -3.39 -4.06 -3.35
C TYR A 75 -3.79 -5.44 -2.87
N VAL A 76 -5.03 -5.61 -2.39
CA VAL A 76 -5.65 -6.94 -2.18
C VAL A 76 -6.59 -7.25 -3.35
N PHE A 77 -6.42 -8.42 -3.97
CA PHE A 77 -7.10 -8.78 -5.21
C PHE A 77 -8.30 -9.70 -4.95
N TRP A 78 -9.44 -9.12 -4.56
CA TRP A 78 -10.61 -9.88 -4.10
C TRP A 78 -11.05 -10.97 -5.08
N ASN A 79 -11.11 -10.68 -6.37
CA ASN A 79 -11.50 -11.66 -7.39
C ASN A 79 -10.65 -12.93 -7.45
N ARG A 80 -9.41 -12.88 -6.96
CA ARG A 80 -8.55 -14.07 -6.82
C ARG A 80 -8.72 -14.74 -5.47
N HIS A 81 -9.00 -13.96 -4.44
CA HIS A 81 -9.23 -14.50 -3.11
C HIS A 81 -10.62 -15.10 -2.93
N GLU A 82 -11.62 -14.72 -3.72
CA GLU A 82 -12.97 -15.28 -3.68
C GLU A 82 -13.48 -15.52 -5.12
N PRO A 83 -12.92 -16.49 -5.86
CA PRO A 83 -13.31 -16.77 -7.24
C PRO A 83 -14.77 -17.26 -7.36
N GLN A 84 -15.33 -17.82 -6.29
CA GLN A 84 -16.74 -18.17 -6.15
C GLN A 84 -17.25 -17.69 -4.78
N PRO A 85 -18.54 -17.36 -4.64
CA PRO A 85 -19.10 -16.89 -3.38
C PRO A 85 -18.79 -17.84 -2.22
N GLY A 86 -18.17 -17.33 -1.17
CA GLY A 86 -17.79 -18.06 0.05
C GLY A 86 -16.61 -19.04 -0.11
N GLN A 87 -15.99 -19.15 -1.28
CA GLN A 87 -14.83 -20.01 -1.51
C GLN A 87 -13.56 -19.18 -1.58
N TYR A 88 -12.74 -19.27 -0.52
CA TYR A 88 -11.54 -18.43 -0.40
C TYR A 88 -10.25 -19.13 -0.84
N ASP A 89 -9.40 -18.44 -1.60
CA ASP A 89 -8.05 -18.91 -1.96
C ASP A 89 -6.95 -17.94 -1.47
N PHE A 90 -6.13 -18.44 -0.57
CA PHE A 90 -4.92 -17.78 -0.04
C PHE A 90 -3.68 -18.65 -0.23
N ASN A 91 -3.67 -19.51 -1.26
CA ASN A 91 -2.54 -20.41 -1.54
C ASN A 91 -1.60 -19.85 -2.61
N GLY A 92 -0.39 -20.41 -2.67
CA GLY A 92 0.57 -20.13 -3.74
C GLY A 92 0.86 -18.63 -3.87
N ARG A 93 0.66 -18.08 -5.07
CA ARG A 93 0.89 -16.65 -5.35
C ARG A 93 -0.19 -15.72 -4.78
N TYR A 94 -1.24 -16.27 -4.18
CA TYR A 94 -2.30 -15.52 -3.48
C TYR A 94 -2.14 -15.60 -1.96
N ASP A 95 -1.04 -16.17 -1.46
CA ASP A 95 -0.75 -16.17 -0.02
C ASP A 95 -0.29 -14.78 0.46
N LEU A 96 -1.27 -13.91 0.70
CA LEU A 96 -1.05 -12.55 1.19
C LEU A 96 -0.31 -12.56 2.54
N ALA A 97 -0.68 -13.46 3.45
CA ALA A 97 -0.06 -13.53 4.77
C ALA A 97 1.44 -13.87 4.67
N LYS A 98 1.81 -14.81 3.80
CA LYS A 98 3.22 -15.13 3.52
C LYS A 98 3.96 -13.96 2.89
N PHE A 99 3.35 -13.25 1.95
CA PHE A 99 3.95 -12.05 1.36
C PHE A 99 4.21 -10.95 2.41
N ILE A 100 3.26 -10.68 3.31
CA ILE A 100 3.43 -9.70 4.40
C ILE A 100 4.50 -10.15 5.41
N LYS A 101 4.55 -11.44 5.73
CA LYS A 101 5.63 -12.00 6.58
C LYS A 101 7.01 -11.87 5.94
N GLU A 102 7.11 -11.97 4.62
CA GLU A 102 8.37 -11.74 3.91
C GLU A 102 8.82 -10.27 4.01
N ILE A 103 7.90 -9.31 3.83
CA ILE A 103 8.17 -7.88 4.04
C ILE A 103 8.68 -7.64 5.47
N GLN A 104 7.99 -8.22 6.46
CA GLN A 104 8.37 -8.12 7.87
C GLN A 104 9.75 -8.75 8.14
N ALA A 105 10.05 -9.92 7.57
CA ALA A 105 11.32 -10.61 7.75
C ALA A 105 12.51 -9.78 7.24
N GLN A 106 12.28 -8.93 6.23
CA GLN A 106 13.28 -8.02 5.70
C GLN A 106 13.31 -6.66 6.42
N GLY A 107 12.46 -6.46 7.45
CA GLY A 107 12.44 -5.25 8.28
C GLY A 107 11.85 -4.02 7.60
N LEU A 108 11.00 -4.23 6.59
CA LEU A 108 10.23 -3.17 5.93
C LEU A 108 8.82 -3.07 6.51
N TYR A 109 8.17 -1.93 6.32
CA TYR A 109 6.74 -1.78 6.62
C TYR A 109 5.87 -2.22 5.43
N ALA A 110 4.59 -2.46 5.68
CA ALA A 110 3.61 -2.77 4.64
C ALA A 110 2.51 -1.70 4.61
N CYS A 111 2.12 -1.28 3.41
CA CYS A 111 0.91 -0.48 3.16
C CYS A 111 -0.07 -1.33 2.35
N LEU A 112 -1.15 -1.80 3.00
CA LEU A 112 -2.20 -2.59 2.35
C LEU A 112 -3.30 -1.68 1.83
N ARG A 113 -3.50 -1.68 0.51
CA ARG A 113 -4.65 -1.06 -0.15
C ARG A 113 -5.70 -2.14 -0.40
N ILE A 114 -6.60 -2.32 0.55
CA ILE A 114 -7.49 -3.49 0.58
C ILE A 114 -8.50 -3.51 -0.59
N GLY A 115 -8.83 -2.37 -1.19
CA GLY A 115 -9.80 -2.31 -2.28
C GLY A 115 -11.20 -2.04 -1.74
N PRO A 116 -12.26 -2.79 -2.13
CA PRO A 116 -12.28 -4.03 -2.87
C PRO A 116 -12.12 -3.77 -4.38
N PHE A 117 -12.57 -2.60 -4.84
CA PHE A 117 -12.19 -2.05 -6.12
C PHE A 117 -10.79 -1.46 -5.99
N ILE A 118 -9.88 -1.83 -6.88
CA ILE A 118 -8.46 -1.45 -6.81
C ILE A 118 -7.96 -0.82 -8.11
N GLU A 119 -8.78 -0.77 -9.17
CA GLU A 119 -8.35 -0.52 -10.54
C GLU A 119 -7.18 -1.44 -10.93
N SER A 120 -5.96 -0.92 -10.76
CA SER A 120 -4.70 -1.61 -10.88
C SER A 120 -4.44 -2.22 -12.26
N GLU A 121 -5.16 -1.79 -13.31
CA GLU A 121 -5.15 -2.46 -14.62
C GLU A 121 -5.34 -3.97 -14.45
N TRP A 122 -6.28 -4.34 -13.59
CA TRP A 122 -6.58 -5.72 -13.23
C TRP A 122 -7.98 -6.09 -13.71
N SER A 123 -8.18 -7.37 -14.02
CA SER A 123 -9.46 -7.88 -14.49
C SER A 123 -10.59 -7.43 -13.56
N TYR A 124 -11.57 -6.73 -14.14
CA TYR A 124 -12.75 -6.21 -13.44
C TYR A 124 -12.43 -5.33 -12.21
N GLY A 125 -11.29 -4.63 -12.23
CA GLY A 125 -10.87 -3.74 -11.15
C GLY A 125 -10.66 -4.43 -9.80
N GLY A 126 -10.43 -5.75 -9.80
CA GLY A 126 -10.29 -6.57 -8.60
C GLY A 126 -11.59 -7.16 -8.06
N LEU A 127 -12.75 -6.81 -8.63
CA LEU A 127 -14.04 -7.32 -8.18
C LEU A 127 -14.30 -8.74 -8.71
N PRO A 128 -14.80 -9.66 -7.89
CA PRO A 128 -15.24 -10.97 -8.37
C PRO A 128 -16.36 -10.84 -9.40
N PHE A 129 -16.28 -11.62 -10.49
CA PHE A 129 -17.27 -11.54 -11.56
C PHE A 129 -18.68 -11.95 -11.10
N TRP A 130 -18.78 -12.92 -10.17
CA TRP A 130 -20.06 -13.37 -9.62
C TRP A 130 -20.84 -12.27 -8.89
N LEU A 131 -20.18 -11.18 -8.48
CA LEU A 131 -20.89 -10.03 -7.90
C LEU A 131 -21.92 -9.46 -8.88
N HIS A 132 -21.66 -9.53 -10.19
CA HIS A 132 -22.55 -9.03 -11.23
C HIS A 132 -23.97 -9.62 -11.12
N ASP A 133 -24.06 -10.88 -10.71
CA ASP A 133 -25.31 -11.62 -10.66
C ASP A 133 -26.05 -11.47 -9.32
N VAL A 134 -25.49 -10.69 -8.37
CA VAL A 134 -26.15 -10.37 -7.10
C VAL A 134 -27.31 -9.42 -7.36
N HIS A 135 -28.52 -9.86 -6.98
CA HIS A 135 -29.73 -9.08 -7.21
C HIS A 135 -29.65 -7.70 -6.54
N GLY A 136 -29.90 -6.64 -7.32
CA GLY A 136 -29.92 -5.25 -6.84
C GLY A 136 -28.54 -4.64 -6.63
N ILE A 137 -27.45 -5.29 -7.07
CA ILE A 137 -26.12 -4.72 -6.94
C ILE A 137 -25.94 -3.49 -7.84
N VAL A 138 -25.32 -2.46 -7.27
CA VAL A 138 -24.75 -1.33 -8.01
C VAL A 138 -23.34 -1.14 -7.47
N TYR A 139 -22.32 -1.17 -8.32
CA TYR A 139 -20.96 -1.05 -7.82
C TYR A 139 -20.66 0.36 -7.34
N ARG A 140 -19.79 0.44 -6.33
CA ARG A 140 -19.20 1.69 -5.85
C ARG A 140 -20.26 2.74 -5.51
N THR A 141 -21.29 2.35 -4.76
CA THR A 141 -22.35 3.25 -4.29
C THR A 141 -22.93 2.72 -2.99
N ASP A 142 -23.65 3.58 -2.25
CA ASP A 142 -24.28 3.23 -0.99
C ASP A 142 -25.47 2.28 -1.24
N ASN A 143 -25.20 0.98 -1.25
CA ASN A 143 -26.18 -0.09 -1.23
C ASN A 143 -25.70 -1.26 -0.38
N GLU A 144 -26.63 -2.08 0.09
CA GLU A 144 -26.33 -3.19 0.99
C GLU A 144 -25.25 -4.17 0.47
N PRO A 145 -25.17 -4.50 -0.84
CA PRO A 145 -24.21 -5.50 -1.33
C PRO A 145 -22.75 -5.07 -1.57
N PHE A 146 -22.42 -3.76 -1.71
CA PHE A 146 -21.07 -3.36 -2.15
C PHE A 146 -20.47 -2.20 -1.35
N LYS A 147 -19.33 -2.45 -0.69
CA LYS A 147 -18.92 -1.67 0.48
C LYS A 147 -17.37 -1.76 0.69
N ILE A 148 -16.58 -0.72 0.30
CA ILE A 148 -15.13 -0.29 0.56
C ILE A 148 -14.54 0.34 -0.77
N GLU A 149 -13.45 1.16 -0.80
CA GLU A 149 -13.02 1.94 -2.00
C GLU A 149 -11.52 2.15 -2.36
N ASN A 150 -11.29 2.58 -3.63
CA ASN A 150 -10.07 3.12 -4.22
C ASN A 150 -10.36 4.19 -5.30
N GLU A 151 -9.74 5.38 -5.26
CA GLU A 151 -9.93 6.48 -6.23
C GLU A 151 -11.41 6.87 -6.50
N TYR A 152 -12.21 6.98 -5.44
CA TYR A 152 -13.66 7.19 -5.58
C TYR A 152 -14.06 8.59 -6.04
N GLN A 153 -13.29 9.64 -5.72
CA GLN A 153 -13.60 11.01 -6.14
C GLN A 153 -13.81 11.16 -7.65
N ASN A 154 -13.11 10.36 -8.47
CA ASN A 154 -13.23 10.39 -9.92
C ASN A 154 -14.68 10.11 -10.39
N ILE A 155 -15.46 9.37 -9.60
CA ILE A 155 -16.81 8.94 -9.95
C ILE A 155 -17.88 9.40 -8.95
N GLU A 156 -17.48 9.93 -7.79
CA GLU A 156 -18.40 10.32 -6.71
C GLU A 156 -19.54 11.21 -7.18
N ALA A 157 -19.23 12.24 -7.99
CA ALA A 157 -20.22 13.17 -8.52
C ALA A 157 -21.31 12.48 -9.36
N ALA A 158 -20.99 11.35 -10.01
CA ALA A 158 -21.96 10.58 -10.79
C ALA A 158 -23.07 9.96 -9.92
N PHE A 159 -22.86 9.86 -8.61
CA PHE A 159 -23.81 9.27 -7.65
C PHE A 159 -24.60 10.31 -6.85
N ASN A 160 -24.47 11.60 -7.14
CA ASN A 160 -25.17 12.69 -6.43
C ASN A 160 -25.05 12.53 -4.90
N GLU A 161 -26.16 12.56 -4.16
CA GLU A 161 -26.18 12.43 -2.69
C GLU A 161 -25.69 11.06 -2.18
N LYS A 162 -25.73 10.02 -3.02
CA LYS A 162 -25.28 8.66 -2.63
C LYS A 162 -23.75 8.54 -2.61
N GLY A 163 -23.04 9.36 -3.39
CA GLY A 163 -21.57 9.36 -3.42
C GLY A 163 -20.97 9.75 -2.07
N PRO A 164 -21.27 10.95 -1.54
CA PRO A 164 -20.78 11.37 -0.23
C PRO A 164 -21.29 10.48 0.92
N SER A 165 -22.50 9.91 0.81
CA SER A 165 -23.01 8.94 1.80
C SER A 165 -22.13 7.69 1.85
N TYR A 166 -21.81 7.13 0.68
CA TYR A 166 -20.94 5.97 0.54
C TYR A 166 -19.52 6.23 1.05
N VAL A 167 -18.91 7.38 0.76
CA VAL A 167 -17.58 7.76 1.28
C VAL A 167 -17.57 7.77 2.81
N ARG A 168 -18.58 8.40 3.43
CA ARG A 168 -18.73 8.43 4.89
C ARG A 168 -18.91 7.04 5.48
N TRP A 169 -19.76 6.23 4.85
CA TRP A 169 -19.98 4.85 5.28
C TRP A 169 -18.70 4.00 5.17
N ALA A 170 -17.97 4.08 4.05
CA ALA A 170 -16.77 3.29 3.80
C ALA A 170 -15.65 3.64 4.78
N ALA A 171 -15.42 4.94 4.99
CA ALA A 171 -14.46 5.43 5.98
C ALA A 171 -14.82 4.99 7.40
N LYS A 172 -16.10 5.11 7.77
CA LYS A 172 -16.58 4.68 9.10
C LYS A 172 -16.37 3.19 9.31
N MET A 173 -16.79 2.35 8.37
CA MET A 173 -16.65 0.90 8.47
C MET A 173 -15.17 0.51 8.59
N ALA A 174 -14.29 1.08 7.76
CA ALA A 174 -12.85 0.80 7.82
C ALA A 174 -12.24 1.16 9.19
N VAL A 175 -12.59 2.31 9.75
CA VAL A 175 -12.12 2.75 11.07
C VAL A 175 -12.68 1.88 12.19
N GLU A 176 -13.93 1.42 12.08
CA GLU A 176 -14.58 0.51 13.04
C GLU A 176 -13.95 -0.89 13.08
N LEU A 177 -13.15 -1.28 12.08
CA LEU A 177 -12.34 -2.51 12.14
C LEU A 177 -11.21 -2.44 13.19
N GLN A 178 -10.92 -1.25 13.74
CA GLN A 178 -9.94 -1.04 14.83
C GLN A 178 -8.57 -1.68 14.56
N THR A 179 -8.07 -1.52 13.32
CA THR A 179 -6.78 -2.08 12.88
C THR A 179 -5.56 -1.56 13.64
N GLY A 180 -5.72 -0.46 14.39
CA GLY A 180 -4.65 0.15 15.19
C GLY A 180 -3.66 0.98 14.38
N VAL A 181 -3.91 1.19 13.08
CA VAL A 181 -3.07 1.98 12.16
C VAL A 181 -3.93 2.95 11.33
N PRO A 182 -3.35 4.04 10.78
CA PRO A 182 -4.11 5.02 9.99
C PRO A 182 -4.67 4.42 8.69
N TRP A 183 -5.84 4.93 8.29
CA TRP A 183 -6.46 4.64 7.00
C TRP A 183 -6.23 5.77 6.00
N VAL A 184 -6.12 5.41 4.72
CA VAL A 184 -5.91 6.35 3.62
C VAL A 184 -6.96 6.17 2.53
N MET A 185 -7.36 7.26 1.89
CA MET A 185 -8.15 7.25 0.65
C MET A 185 -7.45 8.11 -0.40
N CYS A 186 -7.06 7.48 -1.50
CA CYS A 186 -6.38 8.17 -2.60
C CYS A 186 -7.36 8.90 -3.50
N LYS A 187 -6.98 10.10 -3.97
CA LYS A 187 -7.86 11.01 -4.70
C LYS A 187 -9.23 11.07 -4.03
N GLN A 188 -9.28 11.57 -2.79
CA GLN A 188 -10.54 11.75 -2.05
C GLN A 188 -10.48 13.03 -1.23
N SER A 189 -10.80 14.17 -1.84
CA SER A 189 -10.59 15.48 -1.24
C SER A 189 -11.44 15.74 0.01
N ASP A 190 -12.57 15.04 0.15
CA ASP A 190 -13.49 15.14 1.28
C ASP A 190 -13.42 13.93 2.24
N ALA A 191 -12.35 13.12 2.19
CA ALA A 191 -12.17 11.97 3.09
C ALA A 191 -12.38 12.38 4.58
N PRO A 192 -13.35 11.77 5.28
CA PRO A 192 -13.70 12.18 6.63
C PRO A 192 -12.61 11.78 7.63
N ASP A 193 -12.47 12.53 8.72
CA ASP A 193 -11.56 12.15 9.80
C ASP A 193 -11.95 10.79 10.41
N PRO A 194 -10.96 9.95 10.80
CA PRO A 194 -9.51 10.16 10.77
C PRO A 194 -8.80 9.74 9.47
N VAL A 195 -9.53 9.52 8.37
CA VAL A 195 -8.93 9.01 7.11
C VAL A 195 -8.09 10.08 6.42
N ILE A 196 -6.89 9.73 5.99
CA ILE A 196 -5.96 10.64 5.30
C ILE A 196 -6.24 10.61 3.79
N ASN A 197 -6.53 11.77 3.19
CA ASN A 197 -6.60 11.87 1.73
C ASN A 197 -5.20 11.95 1.11
N THR A 198 -4.98 11.21 0.02
CA THR A 198 -3.66 11.12 -0.61
C THR A 198 -3.72 11.44 -2.10
N CYS A 199 -2.56 11.72 -2.68
CA CYS A 199 -2.41 12.03 -4.11
C CYS A 199 -1.95 10.82 -4.92
N ASN A 200 -2.46 10.72 -6.16
CA ASN A 200 -1.99 9.82 -7.20
C ASN A 200 -1.75 10.62 -8.48
N GLY A 201 -0.76 10.22 -9.27
CA GLY A 201 -0.40 10.88 -10.52
C GLY A 201 1.11 10.99 -10.68
N MET A 202 1.57 11.56 -11.81
CA MET A 202 3.00 11.76 -12.07
C MET A 202 3.59 12.97 -11.34
N ARG A 203 2.76 13.97 -11.01
CA ARG A 203 3.23 15.32 -10.67
C ARG A 203 2.63 15.86 -9.38
N CYS A 204 2.37 15.02 -8.37
CA CYS A 204 1.76 15.48 -7.12
C CYS A 204 2.56 16.58 -6.40
N GLY A 205 3.88 16.70 -6.61
CA GLY A 205 4.66 17.87 -6.13
C GLY A 205 4.18 19.22 -6.69
N GLN A 206 3.49 19.22 -7.83
CA GLN A 206 2.86 20.39 -8.45
C GLN A 206 1.34 20.40 -8.24
N THR A 207 0.69 19.26 -8.45
CA THR A 207 -0.77 19.16 -8.57
C THR A 207 -1.50 18.91 -7.26
N PHE A 208 -0.83 18.36 -6.23
CA PHE A 208 -1.47 18.13 -4.95
C PHE A 208 -1.59 19.43 -4.17
N THR A 209 -2.82 19.82 -3.85
CA THR A 209 -3.11 21.01 -3.05
C THR A 209 -2.84 20.81 -1.56
N GLY A 210 -2.70 19.55 -1.13
CA GLY A 210 -2.44 19.16 0.25
C GLY A 210 -3.55 18.29 0.84
N PRO A 211 -3.36 17.82 2.08
CA PRO A 211 -4.39 17.10 2.81
C PRO A 211 -5.57 18.02 3.13
N ASN A 212 -6.75 17.42 3.34
CA ASN A 212 -8.00 18.12 3.59
C ASN A 212 -8.18 18.60 5.04
N SER A 213 -7.16 18.41 5.88
CA SER A 213 -7.08 18.89 7.26
C SER A 213 -5.62 19.22 7.59
N PRO A 214 -5.34 20.30 8.34
CA PRO A 214 -3.98 20.68 8.73
C PRO A 214 -3.31 19.67 9.68
N ASN A 215 -4.09 18.75 10.26
CA ASN A 215 -3.58 17.70 11.17
C ASN A 215 -3.20 16.40 10.44
N LYS A 216 -3.34 16.36 9.11
CA LYS A 216 -3.02 15.19 8.29
C LYS A 216 -1.71 15.43 7.53
N PRO A 217 -0.91 14.38 7.29
CA PRO A 217 0.32 14.50 6.52
C PRO A 217 0.07 14.49 5.02
N SER A 218 0.95 15.13 4.24
CA SER A 218 0.96 15.01 2.78
C SER A 218 1.55 13.67 2.34
N MET A 219 0.73 12.85 1.68
CA MET A 219 1.11 11.52 1.18
C MET A 219 0.80 11.35 -0.31
N TRP A 220 1.74 10.75 -1.04
CA TRP A 220 1.64 10.42 -2.46
C TRP A 220 1.64 8.90 -2.62
N THR A 221 0.45 8.32 -2.79
CA THR A 221 0.24 6.86 -2.81
C THR A 221 0.51 6.21 -4.17
N GLU A 222 0.54 6.98 -5.25
CA GLU A 222 0.95 6.50 -6.57
C GLU A 222 1.72 7.56 -7.35
N ASN A 223 3.04 7.52 -7.25
CA ASN A 223 3.93 8.18 -8.18
C ASN A 223 4.12 7.28 -9.40
N TRP A 224 3.38 7.55 -10.47
CA TRP A 224 3.38 6.73 -11.67
C TRP A 224 4.77 6.73 -12.33
N THR A 225 5.50 5.61 -12.21
CA THR A 225 6.85 5.46 -12.77
C THR A 225 6.86 5.15 -14.26
N SER A 226 5.71 4.73 -14.79
CA SER A 226 5.44 4.50 -16.20
C SER A 226 3.92 4.52 -16.44
N PHE A 227 3.49 4.15 -17.64
CA PHE A 227 2.13 3.71 -17.91
C PHE A 227 2.12 2.21 -18.23
N TYR A 228 0.95 1.59 -18.03
CA TYR A 228 0.74 0.20 -18.43
C TYR A 228 0.80 0.05 -19.95
N GLU A 229 1.28 -1.09 -20.41
CA GLU A 229 1.29 -1.43 -21.83
C GLU A 229 -0.07 -2.02 -22.24
N VAL A 230 -0.52 -1.66 -23.44
CA VAL A 230 -1.73 -2.22 -24.06
C VAL A 230 -1.33 -2.94 -25.34
N PHE A 231 -2.04 -4.03 -25.68
CA PHE A 231 -1.78 -4.76 -26.91
C PHE A 231 -1.88 -3.84 -28.13
N GLY A 232 -0.79 -3.79 -28.92
CA GLY A 232 -0.69 -2.92 -30.10
C GLY A 232 -0.37 -1.45 -29.80
N GLY A 233 -0.17 -1.07 -28.53
CA GLY A 233 0.27 0.26 -28.14
C GLY A 233 1.79 0.43 -28.12
N GLU A 234 2.23 1.68 -28.13
CA GLU A 234 3.64 2.03 -27.90
C GLU A 234 3.96 2.08 -26.41
N THR A 235 5.15 1.60 -26.04
CA THR A 235 5.64 1.69 -24.67
C THR A 235 5.96 3.14 -24.32
N TYR A 236 5.30 3.66 -23.28
CA TYR A 236 5.68 4.92 -22.66
C TYR A 236 6.73 4.66 -21.57
N LEU A 237 7.81 5.45 -21.55
CA LEU A 237 8.80 5.43 -20.48
C LEU A 237 8.92 6.82 -19.86
N ARG A 238 8.83 6.87 -18.53
CA ARG A 238 9.07 8.09 -17.76
C ARG A 238 10.55 8.15 -17.37
N SER A 239 11.20 9.30 -17.59
CA SER A 239 12.64 9.42 -17.28
C SER A 239 12.89 9.45 -15.77
N ALA A 240 14.06 8.94 -15.35
CA ALA A 240 14.46 8.95 -13.95
C ALA A 240 14.60 10.38 -13.42
N GLU A 241 15.05 11.32 -14.26
CA GLU A 241 15.19 12.73 -13.91
C GLU A 241 13.83 13.38 -13.61
N ASP A 242 12.79 13.08 -14.40
CA ASP A 242 11.44 13.61 -14.19
C ASP A 242 10.83 13.04 -12.89
N ILE A 243 10.99 11.74 -12.65
CA ILE A 243 10.58 11.08 -11.40
C ILE A 243 11.27 11.75 -10.21
N ALA A 244 12.60 11.85 -10.23
CA ALA A 244 13.39 12.41 -9.14
C ALA A 244 13.04 13.89 -8.87
N PHE A 245 12.86 14.69 -9.93
CA PHE A 245 12.45 16.09 -9.81
C PHE A 245 11.11 16.23 -9.08
N HIS A 246 10.09 15.46 -9.49
CA HIS A 246 8.77 15.57 -8.87
C HIS A 246 8.74 15.03 -7.43
N VAL A 247 9.51 13.99 -7.13
CA VAL A 247 9.67 13.49 -5.74
C VAL A 247 10.36 14.53 -4.86
N ALA A 248 11.47 15.11 -5.32
CA ALA A 248 12.19 16.16 -4.60
C ALA A 248 11.29 17.39 -4.35
N LEU A 249 10.54 17.81 -5.36
CA LEU A 249 9.58 18.91 -5.24
C LEU A 249 8.47 18.59 -4.23
N PHE A 250 7.91 17.36 -4.25
CA PHE A 250 6.89 16.96 -3.29
C PHE A 250 7.42 16.98 -1.85
N ILE A 251 8.62 16.46 -1.60
CA ILE A 251 9.27 16.48 -0.28
C ILE A 251 9.57 17.91 0.17
N ALA A 252 10.08 18.77 -0.73
CA ALA A 252 10.34 20.18 -0.44
C ALA A 252 9.07 20.95 -0.07
N ARG A 253 7.89 20.47 -0.49
CA ARG A 253 6.56 21.01 -0.15
C ARG A 253 5.88 20.22 0.97
N ASN A 254 6.65 19.81 1.99
CA ASN A 254 6.18 19.07 3.17
C ASN A 254 5.61 17.68 2.89
N GLY A 255 5.89 17.08 1.72
CA GLY A 255 5.66 15.66 1.49
C GLY A 255 6.36 14.79 2.56
N SER A 256 5.73 13.69 2.95
CA SER A 256 6.28 12.77 3.97
C SER A 256 6.14 11.29 3.62
N TYR A 257 5.41 10.96 2.57
CA TYR A 257 5.27 9.59 2.07
C TYR A 257 5.19 9.63 0.55
N VAL A 258 6.03 8.87 -0.13
CA VAL A 258 6.01 8.74 -1.60
C VAL A 258 6.08 7.27 -1.96
N ASN A 259 5.07 6.78 -2.68
CA ASN A 259 5.06 5.42 -3.20
C ASN A 259 5.27 5.40 -4.71
N TYR A 260 6.29 4.69 -5.18
CA TYR A 260 6.51 4.41 -6.61
C TYR A 260 5.52 3.35 -7.09
N TYR A 261 4.68 3.73 -8.06
CA TYR A 261 3.67 2.85 -8.64
C TYR A 261 3.94 2.67 -10.15
N MET A 262 4.48 1.55 -10.62
CA MET A 262 5.01 0.40 -9.86
C MET A 262 6.46 0.66 -9.44
N PHE A 263 6.94 -0.05 -8.40
CA PHE A 263 8.37 0.01 -8.09
C PHE A 263 9.16 -0.64 -9.23
N PRO A 264 10.15 0.03 -9.83
CA PRO A 264 10.86 -0.50 -10.98
C PRO A 264 11.77 -1.65 -10.53
N TYR A 265 11.46 -2.86 -10.99
CA TYR A 265 12.35 -4.02 -10.94
C TYR A 265 12.41 -4.64 -12.34
N GLU A 266 13.53 -5.29 -12.68
CA GLU A 266 13.92 -5.78 -14.02
C GLU A 266 12.89 -6.64 -14.79
N PHE A 267 11.72 -6.94 -14.21
CA PHE A 267 10.64 -7.73 -14.82
C PHE A 267 9.30 -6.98 -14.93
N SER A 268 9.28 -5.65 -14.80
CA SER A 268 8.01 -4.89 -14.76
C SER A 268 7.29 -4.71 -16.11
N THR A 269 7.75 -5.32 -17.21
CA THR A 269 6.93 -5.55 -18.41
C THR A 269 5.97 -6.71 -18.18
N ILE A 270 5.03 -6.52 -17.25
CA ILE A 270 3.89 -7.42 -17.09
C ILE A 270 2.80 -6.88 -18.00
N ILE A 271 2.73 -7.48 -19.19
CA ILE A 271 1.56 -7.40 -20.06
C ILE A 271 0.34 -7.85 -19.24
N THR A 272 -0.72 -7.05 -19.28
CA THR A 272 -1.99 -7.28 -18.59
C THR A 272 -2.84 -8.35 -19.26
#